data_AF-A0A3L7WL76-F1
#
_entry.id   AF-A0A3L7WL76-F1
#
_cell.length_a   1.000
_cell.length_b   1.000
_cell.length_c   1.000
_cell.angle_alpha   90.00
_cell.angle_beta   90.00
_cell.angle_gamma   90.00
#
_symmetry.space_group_name_H-M   'P 1'
#
loop_
_entity.id
_entity.type
_entity.pdbx_description
1 polymer ?
#
loop_
_entity_poly.entity_id
_entity_poly.type
_entity_poly.pdbx_seq_one_letter_code
_entity_poly.pdbx_strand_id
1 'polypeptide(L)'
;MYRADVLNFGGEQTDALRTINESLSVFERAHVPEWYFDALRVRGAIYLTIGDYIGARQDLLRALAHYEESNQIIHRLQCHARLAMLCFVLGDVPGALMHLERGIQFIHVTGGYKYMPMMFDIFGGILRAYGDVSNADTLRARTNVLRDEWHLFRSAGVDQLIDLYFLHQIPPVAHRFDLDVFAGSHTVHDLSAVVMQCVRVLREGTHKQKTRV
;
A
#
# COMPACT_ATOMS: atom_id res chain seq x y z
N MET A 1 5.37 0.19 -20.90
CA MET A 1 4.73 0.42 -19.57
C MET A 1 3.68 -0.63 -19.22
N TYR A 2 2.50 -0.71 -19.85
CA TYR A 2 1.44 -1.70 -19.50
C TYR A 2 1.92 -3.16 -19.42
N ARG A 3 2.83 -3.56 -20.31
CA ARG A 3 3.45 -4.89 -20.27
C ARG A 3 4.24 -5.13 -18.97
N ALA A 4 4.94 -4.13 -18.46
CA ALA A 4 5.72 -4.26 -17.21
C ALA A 4 4.80 -4.45 -16.00
N ASP A 5 3.65 -3.75 -15.96
CA ASP A 5 2.64 -3.96 -14.91
C ASP A 5 2.12 -5.40 -14.95
N VAL A 6 1.71 -5.89 -16.12
CA VAL A 6 1.20 -7.25 -16.30
C VAL A 6 2.23 -8.29 -15.88
N LEU A 7 3.50 -8.13 -16.30
CA LEU A 7 4.59 -9.02 -15.93
C LEU A 7 4.84 -9.01 -14.42
N ASN A 8 4.78 -7.83 -13.78
CA ASN A 8 4.91 -7.72 -12.33
C ASN A 8 3.77 -8.44 -11.60
N PHE A 9 2.53 -8.29 -12.08
CA PHE A 9 1.37 -9.02 -11.56
C PHE A 9 1.48 -10.53 -11.77
N GLY A 10 2.07 -10.97 -12.88
CA GLY A 10 2.29 -12.39 -13.22
C GLY A 10 3.50 -13.02 -12.52
N GLY A 11 4.30 -12.26 -11.78
CA GLY A 11 5.49 -12.76 -11.09
C GLY A 11 6.74 -12.89 -11.98
N GLU A 12 6.77 -12.25 -13.15
CA GLU A 12 7.91 -12.21 -14.06
C GLU A 12 8.75 -10.94 -13.82
N GLN A 13 9.31 -10.78 -12.61
CA GLN A 13 9.86 -9.47 -12.20
C GLN A 13 11.11 -9.06 -12.99
N THR A 14 11.93 -10.02 -13.42
CA THR A 14 13.11 -9.75 -14.28
C THR A 14 12.70 -9.12 -15.61
N ASP A 15 11.67 -9.66 -16.24
CA ASP A 15 11.15 -9.17 -17.52
C ASP A 15 10.38 -7.85 -17.35
N ALA A 16 9.66 -7.71 -16.24
CA ALA A 16 9.03 -6.45 -15.85
C ALA A 16 10.08 -5.32 -15.70
N LEU A 17 11.17 -5.60 -14.97
CA LEU A 17 12.23 -4.64 -14.71
C LEU A 17 13.00 -4.26 -15.99
N ARG A 18 13.29 -5.22 -16.87
CA ARG A 18 13.87 -4.95 -18.19
C ARG A 18 12.97 -4.00 -18.99
N THR A 19 11.70 -4.36 -19.13
CA THR A 19 10.72 -3.60 -19.91
C THR A 19 10.52 -2.17 -19.40
N ILE A 20 10.50 -1.98 -18.07
CA ILE A 20 10.29 -0.65 -17.49
C ILE A 20 11.54 0.24 -17.61
N ASN A 21 12.74 -0.33 -17.50
CA ASN A 21 13.99 0.43 -17.69
C ASN A 21 14.19 0.87 -19.14
N GLU A 22 13.83 0.02 -20.11
CA GLU A 22 13.78 0.40 -21.52
C GLU A 22 12.79 1.55 -21.76
N SER A 23 11.59 1.45 -21.17
CA SER A 23 10.54 2.48 -21.27
C SER A 23 11.02 3.82 -20.70
N LEU A 24 11.61 3.81 -19.50
CA LEU A 24 12.16 5.01 -18.84
C LEU A 24 13.18 5.72 -19.72
N SER A 25 14.11 4.96 -20.30
CA SER A 25 15.15 5.50 -21.17
C SER A 25 14.56 6.19 -22.41
N VAL A 26 13.47 5.66 -22.96
CA VAL A 26 12.75 6.28 -24.09
C VAL A 26 12.03 7.55 -23.65
N PHE A 27 11.29 7.52 -22.54
CA PHE A 27 10.53 8.68 -22.06
C PHE A 27 11.43 9.83 -21.64
N GLU A 28 12.58 9.52 -21.04
CA GLU A 28 13.60 10.50 -20.70
C GLU A 28 14.12 11.20 -21.95
N ARG A 29 14.50 10.45 -22.99
CA ARG A 29 14.95 11.04 -24.27
C ARG A 29 13.86 11.82 -25.01
N ALA A 30 12.61 11.39 -24.89
CA ALA A 30 11.46 12.04 -25.52
C ALA A 30 10.96 13.27 -24.74
N HIS A 31 11.49 13.53 -23.54
CA HIS A 31 11.08 14.61 -22.64
C HIS A 31 9.57 14.65 -22.39
N VAL A 32 8.96 13.48 -22.17
CA VAL A 32 7.55 13.33 -21.84
C VAL A 32 7.40 13.09 -20.33
N PRO A 33 7.26 14.14 -19.50
CA PRO A 33 7.34 14.02 -18.04
C PRO A 33 6.27 13.08 -17.46
N GLU A 34 5.03 13.15 -17.95
CA GLU A 34 3.95 12.29 -17.45
C GLU A 34 4.28 10.80 -17.56
N TRP A 35 4.75 10.35 -18.72
CA TRP A 35 5.09 8.94 -18.94
C TRP A 35 6.35 8.53 -18.17
N TYR A 36 7.29 9.45 -17.99
CA TYR A 36 8.48 9.21 -17.19
C TYR A 36 8.11 8.95 -15.71
N PHE A 37 7.28 9.80 -15.10
CA PHE A 37 6.88 9.63 -13.70
C PHE A 37 5.93 8.44 -13.50
N ASP A 38 5.06 8.15 -14.46
CA ASP A 38 4.30 6.89 -14.48
C ASP A 38 5.21 5.67 -14.52
N ALA A 39 6.29 5.71 -15.31
CA ALA A 39 7.25 4.62 -15.37
C ALA A 39 8.04 4.47 -14.06
N LEU A 40 8.39 5.58 -13.39
CA LEU A 40 9.00 5.55 -12.07
C LEU A 40 8.06 4.90 -11.04
N ARG A 41 6.78 5.27 -11.02
CA ARG A 41 5.78 4.65 -10.11
C ARG A 41 5.70 3.13 -10.32
N VAL A 42 5.66 2.68 -11.57
CA VAL A 42 5.63 1.25 -11.92
C VAL A 42 6.91 0.54 -11.52
N ARG A 43 8.09 1.13 -11.81
CA ARG A 43 9.38 0.54 -11.41
C ARG A 43 9.51 0.48 -9.89
N GLY A 44 9.05 1.49 -9.16
CA GLY A 44 9.00 1.48 -7.71
C GLY A 44 8.14 0.32 -7.15
N ALA A 45 7.03 -0.02 -7.81
CA ALA A 45 6.23 -1.18 -7.44
C ALA A 45 6.94 -2.51 -7.73
N ILE A 46 7.68 -2.61 -8.84
CA ILE A 46 8.49 -3.80 -9.18
C ILE A 46 9.63 -3.96 -8.16
N TYR A 47 10.34 -2.87 -7.86
CA TYR A 47 11.40 -2.84 -6.85
C TYR A 47 10.92 -3.31 -5.49
N LEU A 48 9.73 -2.88 -5.07
CA LEU A 48 9.11 -3.37 -3.84
C LEU A 48 8.94 -4.89 -3.86
N THR A 49 8.43 -5.47 -4.96
CA THR A 49 8.20 -6.91 -5.09
C THR A 49 9.50 -7.74 -5.12
N ILE A 50 10.60 -7.21 -5.67
CA ILE A 50 11.89 -7.93 -5.70
C ILE A 50 12.78 -7.65 -4.48
N GLY A 51 12.33 -6.81 -3.55
CA GLY A 51 13.06 -6.48 -2.32
C GLY A 51 14.08 -5.34 -2.45
N ASP A 52 14.11 -4.60 -3.57
CA ASP A 52 14.91 -3.37 -3.68
C ASP A 52 14.18 -2.18 -3.04
N TYR A 53 14.22 -2.13 -1.71
CA TYR A 53 13.49 -1.12 -0.94
C TYR A 53 14.04 0.29 -1.11
N ILE A 54 15.34 0.42 -1.38
CA ILE A 54 15.98 1.73 -1.61
C ILE A 54 15.50 2.29 -2.96
N GLY A 55 15.58 1.48 -4.02
CA GLY A 55 15.10 1.85 -5.35
C GLY A 55 13.59 2.14 -5.35
N ALA A 56 12.81 1.28 -4.69
CA ALA A 56 11.37 1.48 -4.52
C ALA A 56 11.06 2.82 -3.87
N ARG A 57 11.73 3.15 -2.75
CA ARG A 57 11.52 4.41 -2.04
C ARG A 57 11.84 5.61 -2.92
N GLN A 58 12.98 5.59 -3.59
CA GLN A 58 13.44 6.69 -4.43
C GLN A 58 12.46 6.98 -5.57
N ASP A 59 12.07 5.94 -6.31
CA ASP A 59 11.19 6.09 -7.46
C ASP A 59 9.77 6.51 -7.06
N LEU A 60 9.22 5.91 -6.00
CA LEU A 60 7.87 6.23 -5.52
C LEU A 60 7.76 7.67 -5.00
N LEU A 61 8.79 8.16 -4.28
CA LEU A 61 8.80 9.53 -3.79
C LEU A 61 8.98 10.55 -4.92
N ARG A 62 9.84 10.26 -5.91
CA ARG A 62 9.99 11.14 -7.09
C ARG A 62 8.71 11.22 -7.90
N ALA A 63 8.03 10.09 -8.12
CA ALA A 63 6.73 10.07 -8.79
C ALA A 63 5.66 10.82 -7.97
N LEU A 64 5.61 10.60 -6.66
CA LEU A 64 4.65 11.28 -5.78
C LEU A 64 4.79 12.80 -5.84
N ALA A 65 6.02 13.34 -5.79
CA ALA A 65 6.27 14.78 -5.87
C ALA A 65 5.72 15.37 -7.17
N HIS A 66 5.95 14.72 -8.32
CA HIS A 66 5.36 15.15 -9.59
C HIS A 66 3.83 15.15 -9.58
N TYR A 67 3.21 14.10 -9.01
CA TYR A 67 1.75 14.01 -8.97
C TYR A 67 1.10 15.00 -8.00
N GLU A 68 1.83 15.47 -6.98
CA GLU A 68 1.40 16.56 -6.11
C GLU A 68 1.30 17.88 -6.88
N GLU A 69 2.23 18.15 -7.79
CA GLU A 69 2.23 19.35 -8.64
C GLU A 69 1.19 19.27 -9.77
N SER A 70 1.06 18.11 -10.43
CA SER A 70 0.22 17.90 -11.63
C SER A 70 -1.25 17.57 -11.34
N ASN A 71 -1.66 17.62 -10.08
CA ASN A 71 -3.00 17.28 -9.58
C ASN A 71 -3.53 15.86 -9.97
N GLN A 72 -2.66 14.89 -10.26
CA GLN A 72 -3.05 13.53 -10.64
C GLN A 72 -3.43 12.66 -9.42
N ILE A 73 -4.68 12.79 -8.94
CA ILE A 73 -5.12 12.22 -7.65
C ILE A 73 -5.00 10.69 -7.58
N ILE A 74 -5.38 9.97 -8.66
CA ILE A 74 -5.31 8.49 -8.68
C ILE A 74 -3.87 8.00 -8.59
N HIS A 75 -2.91 8.70 -9.21
CA HIS A 75 -1.51 8.31 -9.15
C HIS A 75 -0.89 8.59 -7.77
N ARG A 76 -1.27 9.70 -7.11
CA ARG A 76 -0.92 9.97 -5.70
C ARG A 76 -1.39 8.87 -4.77
N LEU A 77 -2.66 8.45 -4.94
CA LEU A 77 -3.24 7.34 -4.20
C LEU A 77 -2.38 6.07 -4.32
N GLN A 78 -2.00 5.70 -5.55
CA GLN A 78 -1.19 4.51 -5.78
C GLN A 78 0.21 4.61 -5.18
N CYS A 79 0.85 5.78 -5.26
CA CYS A 79 2.14 6.02 -4.59
C CYS A 79 2.00 5.85 -3.07
N HIS A 80 0.98 6.44 -2.44
CA HIS A 80 0.75 6.27 -1.01
C HIS A 80 0.48 4.83 -0.61
N ALA A 81 -0.29 4.07 -1.38
CA ALA A 81 -0.52 2.65 -1.09
C ALA A 81 0.79 1.84 -1.10
N ARG A 82 1.66 2.08 -2.10
CA ARG A 82 2.96 1.39 -2.22
C ARG A 82 3.95 1.83 -1.15
N LEU A 83 3.98 3.12 -0.81
CA LEU A 83 4.81 3.65 0.28
C LEU A 83 4.34 3.14 1.64
N ALA A 84 3.02 2.98 1.86
CA ALA A 84 2.49 2.37 3.08
C ALA A 84 2.97 0.93 3.25
N MET A 85 2.91 0.13 2.18
CA MET A 85 3.46 -1.23 2.17
C MET A 85 4.97 -1.25 2.41
N LEU A 86 5.72 -0.37 1.74
CA LEU A 86 7.17 -0.27 1.91
C LEU A 86 7.56 0.06 3.36
N CYS A 87 6.93 1.09 3.94
CA CYS A 87 7.13 1.44 5.34
C CYS A 87 6.80 0.26 6.26
N PHE A 88 5.68 -0.43 6.00
CA PHE A 88 5.30 -1.60 6.79
C PHE A 88 6.37 -2.68 6.75
N VAL A 89 6.80 -3.15 5.57
CA VAL A 89 7.83 -4.18 5.40
C VAL A 89 9.15 -3.83 6.09
N LEU A 90 9.50 -2.54 6.11
CA LEU A 90 10.71 -2.02 6.77
C LEU A 90 10.56 -1.82 8.29
N GLY A 91 9.40 -2.12 8.87
CA GLY A 91 9.13 -1.91 10.30
C GLY A 91 8.75 -0.47 10.69
N ASP A 92 8.63 0.45 9.73
CA ASP A 92 8.17 1.82 9.94
C ASP A 92 6.64 1.88 9.98
N VAL A 93 6.06 1.31 11.04
CA VAL A 93 4.61 1.32 11.27
C VAL A 93 4.02 2.74 11.30
N PRO A 94 4.64 3.76 11.94
CA PRO A 94 4.13 5.13 11.87
C PRO A 94 4.07 5.70 10.46
N GLY A 95 5.10 5.48 9.63
CA GLY A 95 5.10 5.87 8.23
C GLY A 95 4.05 5.12 7.41
N ALA A 96 3.86 3.83 7.68
CA ALA A 96 2.84 3.01 7.04
C ALA A 96 1.43 3.57 7.32
N LEU A 97 1.12 3.87 8.59
CA LEU A 97 -0.16 4.45 8.99
C LEU A 97 -0.40 5.84 8.38
N MET A 98 0.62 6.68 8.31
CA MET A 98 0.52 8.00 7.67
C MET A 98 0.16 7.88 6.19
N HIS A 99 0.87 7.03 5.45
CA HIS A 99 0.60 6.83 4.02
C HIS A 99 -0.73 6.12 3.77
N LEU A 100 -1.12 5.19 4.64
CA LEU A 100 -2.42 4.53 4.60
C LEU A 100 -3.57 5.53 4.75
N GLU A 101 -3.47 6.45 5.74
CA GLU A 101 -4.47 7.50 5.94
C GLU A 101 -4.61 8.41 4.71
N ARG A 102 -3.48 8.87 4.16
CA ARG A 102 -3.46 9.70 2.94
C ARG A 102 -4.10 8.96 1.76
N GLY A 103 -3.78 7.68 1.59
CA GLY A 103 -4.37 6.84 0.55
C GLY A 103 -5.88 6.74 0.69
N ILE A 104 -6.39 6.42 1.87
CA ILE A 104 -7.84 6.28 2.07
C ILE A 104 -8.56 7.62 1.87
N GLN A 105 -7.99 8.74 2.32
CA GLN A 105 -8.54 10.07 2.05
C GLN A 105 -8.69 10.34 0.54
N PHE A 106 -7.68 10.00 -0.27
CA PHE A 106 -7.79 10.14 -1.72
C PHE A 106 -8.83 9.22 -2.34
N ILE A 107 -9.04 8.01 -1.82
CA ILE A 107 -10.11 7.13 -2.28
C ILE A 107 -11.48 7.77 -2.04
N HIS A 108 -11.70 8.33 -0.84
CA HIS A 108 -12.95 9.03 -0.52
C HIS A 108 -13.20 10.23 -1.43
N VAL A 109 -12.16 11.02 -1.73
CA VAL A 109 -12.28 12.19 -2.62
C VAL A 109 -12.56 11.80 -4.07
N THR A 110 -11.93 10.73 -4.56
CA THR A 110 -12.03 10.33 -5.98
C THR A 110 -13.19 9.37 -6.27
N GLY A 111 -13.79 8.76 -5.23
CA GLY A 111 -14.70 7.64 -5.40
C GLY A 111 -14.00 6.35 -5.87
N GLY A 112 -12.66 6.28 -5.81
CA GLY A 112 -11.84 5.17 -6.28
C GLY A 112 -11.91 3.90 -5.41
N TYR A 113 -13.10 3.50 -4.94
CA TYR A 113 -13.28 2.43 -3.95
C TYR A 113 -12.74 1.06 -4.37
N LYS A 114 -12.54 0.81 -5.66
CA LYS A 114 -11.82 -0.36 -6.17
C LYS A 114 -10.40 -0.52 -5.63
N TYR A 115 -9.78 0.56 -5.13
CA TYR A 115 -8.45 0.53 -4.50
C TYR A 115 -8.49 0.27 -2.97
N MET A 116 -9.68 0.31 -2.35
CA MET A 116 -9.83 0.13 -0.90
C MET A 116 -9.35 -1.25 -0.40
N PRO A 117 -9.58 -2.37 -1.11
CA PRO A 117 -9.08 -3.68 -0.68
C PRO A 117 -7.55 -3.73 -0.47
N MET A 118 -6.78 -2.95 -1.24
CA MET A 118 -5.33 -2.85 -1.04
C MET A 118 -4.98 -2.17 0.28
N MET A 119 -5.74 -1.13 0.67
CA MET A 119 -5.56 -0.45 1.95
C MET A 119 -5.92 -1.39 3.11
N PHE A 120 -6.98 -2.18 2.96
CA PHE A 120 -7.38 -3.16 3.97
C PHE A 120 -6.35 -4.27 4.16
N ASP A 121 -5.71 -4.74 3.09
CA ASP A 121 -4.62 -5.74 3.21
C ASP A 121 -3.44 -5.20 4.02
N ILE A 122 -2.99 -3.97 3.70
CA ILE A 122 -1.88 -3.32 4.42
C ILE A 122 -2.26 -3.14 5.90
N PHE A 123 -3.48 -2.68 6.17
CA PHE A 123 -3.96 -2.52 7.54
C PHE A 123 -4.10 -3.86 8.28
N GLY A 124 -4.54 -4.91 7.61
CA GLY A 124 -4.59 -6.27 8.16
C GLY A 124 -3.20 -6.79 8.53
N GLY A 125 -2.18 -6.51 7.72
CA GLY A 125 -0.78 -6.76 8.05
C GLY A 125 -0.35 -6.02 9.32
N ILE A 126 -0.71 -4.74 9.44
CA ILE A 126 -0.48 -3.94 10.64
C ILE A 126 -1.18 -4.57 11.86
N LEU A 127 -2.47 -4.93 11.78
CA LEU A 127 -3.19 -5.58 12.88
C LEU A 127 -2.49 -6.87 13.35
N ARG A 128 -2.02 -7.71 12.43
CA ARG A 128 -1.22 -8.91 12.80
C ARG A 128 0.10 -8.52 13.46
N ALA A 129 0.80 -7.51 12.97
CA ALA A 129 2.02 -6.99 13.58
C ALA A 129 1.75 -6.42 14.98
N TYR A 130 0.53 -6.00 15.26
CA TYR A 130 0.09 -5.58 16.58
C TYR A 130 -0.37 -6.74 17.49
N GLY A 131 -0.39 -7.96 16.96
CA GLY A 131 -0.89 -9.15 17.64
C GLY A 131 -2.42 -9.26 17.68
N ASP A 132 -3.13 -8.40 16.94
CA ASP A 132 -4.59 -8.42 16.78
C ASP A 132 -4.99 -9.29 15.58
N VAL A 133 -4.73 -10.60 15.74
CA VAL A 133 -4.94 -11.58 14.67
C VAL A 133 -6.44 -11.75 14.35
N SER A 134 -7.31 -11.66 15.35
CA SER A 134 -8.76 -11.83 15.17
C SER A 134 -9.33 -10.76 14.25
N ASN A 135 -9.08 -9.48 14.53
CA ASN A 135 -9.57 -8.40 13.68
C ASN A 135 -8.90 -8.43 12.29
N ALA A 136 -7.63 -8.84 12.19
CA ALA A 136 -6.96 -9.01 10.91
C ALA A 136 -7.62 -10.08 10.03
N ASP A 137 -8.02 -11.21 10.63
CA ASP A 137 -8.70 -12.29 9.90
C ASP A 137 -10.12 -11.91 9.49
N THR A 138 -10.88 -11.25 10.38
CA THR A 138 -12.21 -10.72 10.05
C THR A 138 -12.12 -9.70 8.91
N LEU A 139 -11.18 -8.74 8.97
CA LEU A 139 -10.98 -7.75 7.92
C LEU A 139 -10.59 -8.41 6.60
N ARG A 140 -9.70 -9.41 6.62
CA ARG A 140 -9.29 -10.15 5.42
C ARG A 140 -10.48 -10.89 4.79
N ALA A 141 -11.30 -11.57 5.60
CA ALA A 141 -12.50 -12.25 5.11
C ALA A 141 -13.47 -11.27 4.44
N ARG A 142 -13.74 -10.12 5.08
CA ARG A 142 -14.59 -9.06 4.51
C ARG A 142 -14.01 -8.48 3.22
N THR A 143 -12.70 -8.28 3.18
CA THR A 143 -12.01 -7.76 2.00
C THR A 143 -12.10 -8.73 0.82
N ASN A 144 -12.04 -10.04 1.07
CA ASN A 144 -12.17 -11.04 0.03
C ASN A 144 -13.58 -11.08 -0.57
N VAL A 145 -14.63 -10.92 0.25
CA VAL A 145 -16.01 -10.80 -0.26
C VAL A 145 -16.12 -9.63 -1.25
N LEU A 146 -15.56 -8.45 -0.91
CA LEU A 146 -15.54 -7.30 -1.83
C LEU A 146 -14.79 -7.59 -3.12
N ARG A 147 -13.69 -8.35 -3.06
CA ARG A 147 -12.92 -8.74 -4.25
C ARG A 147 -13.71 -9.69 -5.15
N ASP A 148 -14.39 -10.65 -4.56
CA ASP A 148 -15.20 -11.63 -5.29
C ASP A 148 -16.38 -10.91 -5.99
N GLU A 149 -17.08 -10.04 -5.27
CA GLU A 149 -18.20 -9.24 -5.79
C GLU A 149 -17.79 -8.30 -6.94
N TRP A 150 -16.59 -7.71 -6.86
CA TRP A 150 -16.11 -6.73 -7.84
C TRP A 150 -15.14 -7.31 -8.86
N HIS A 151 -14.92 -8.63 -8.84
CA HIS A 151 -13.97 -9.34 -9.71
C HIS A 151 -12.56 -8.72 -9.68
N LEU A 152 -12.10 -8.32 -8.49
CA LEU A 152 -10.79 -7.73 -8.29
C LEU A 152 -9.75 -8.79 -7.97
N PHE A 153 -8.65 -8.77 -8.71
CA PHE A 153 -7.52 -9.66 -8.46
C PHE A 153 -6.61 -9.12 -7.35
N ARG A 154 -6.10 -10.03 -6.51
CA ARG A 154 -5.08 -9.76 -5.49
C ARG A 154 -3.77 -10.41 -5.94
N SER A 155 -2.71 -9.63 -6.13
CA SER A 155 -1.41 -10.19 -6.48
C SER A 155 -0.81 -10.98 -5.31
N ALA A 156 -0.24 -12.16 -5.58
CA ALA A 156 0.49 -12.96 -4.58
C ALA A 156 1.62 -12.17 -3.89
N GLY A 157 2.19 -11.17 -4.56
CA GLY A 157 3.22 -10.32 -3.97
C GLY A 157 2.77 -9.53 -2.73
N VAL A 158 1.47 -9.25 -2.55
CA VAL A 158 0.99 -8.54 -1.35
C VAL A 158 1.10 -9.42 -0.11
N ASP A 159 0.71 -10.69 -0.21
CA ASP A 159 0.86 -11.65 0.90
C ASP A 159 2.34 -11.87 1.24
N GLN A 160 3.17 -12.08 0.22
CA GLN A 160 4.63 -12.24 0.40
C GLN A 160 5.28 -11.05 1.12
N LEU A 161 4.90 -9.83 0.76
CA LEU A 161 5.38 -8.62 1.43
C LEU A 161 4.91 -8.54 2.88
N ILE A 162 3.65 -8.89 3.15
CA ILE A 162 3.13 -8.91 4.52
C ILE A 162 3.86 -9.97 5.36
N ASP A 163 4.07 -11.17 4.82
CA ASP A 163 4.77 -12.26 5.50
C ASP A 163 6.23 -11.92 5.80
N LEU A 164 6.87 -11.14 4.91
CA LEU A 164 8.26 -10.73 5.07
C LEU A 164 8.51 -9.90 6.34
N TYR A 165 7.54 -9.10 6.77
CA TYR A 165 7.59 -8.40 8.05
C TYR A 165 7.89 -9.36 9.22
N PHE A 166 7.17 -10.47 9.26
CA PHE A 166 7.28 -11.46 10.33
C PHE A 166 8.53 -12.34 10.19
N LEU A 167 8.98 -12.60 8.96
CA LEU A 167 10.23 -13.32 8.70
C LEU A 167 11.46 -12.55 9.20
N HIS A 168 11.45 -11.23 9.12
CA HIS A 168 12.52 -10.38 9.65
C HIS A 168 12.52 -10.25 11.19
N GLN A 169 11.67 -11.02 11.89
CA GLN A 169 11.54 -11.01 13.35
C GLN A 169 11.32 -9.60 13.93
N ILE A 170 10.68 -8.72 13.16
CA ILE A 170 10.34 -7.38 13.64
C ILE A 170 9.36 -7.56 14.80
N PRO A 171 9.68 -7.06 16.00
CA PRO A 171 8.87 -7.35 17.18
C PRO A 171 7.46 -6.79 16.99
N PRO A 172 6.43 -7.52 17.45
CA PRO A 172 5.08 -7.02 17.37
C PRO A 172 4.93 -5.73 18.20
N VAL A 173 4.19 -4.77 17.66
CA VAL A 173 3.90 -3.52 18.37
C VAL A 173 2.75 -3.79 19.35
N ALA A 174 2.87 -3.41 20.62
CA ALA A 174 1.82 -3.72 21.60
C ALA A 174 0.62 -2.77 21.46
N HIS A 175 -0.45 -3.22 20.79
CA HIS A 175 -1.79 -2.59 20.80
C HIS A 175 -2.81 -3.62 20.30
N ARG A 176 -3.99 -3.70 20.92
CA ARG A 176 -5.09 -4.52 20.43
C ARG A 176 -6.37 -3.72 20.48
N PHE A 177 -7.18 -3.80 19.42
CA PHE A 177 -8.53 -3.26 19.46
C PHE A 177 -9.47 -4.23 20.16
N ASP A 178 -10.70 -3.78 20.43
CA ASP A 178 -11.76 -4.66 20.93
C ASP A 178 -11.98 -5.83 19.95
N LEU A 179 -12.44 -6.96 20.47
CA LEU A 179 -12.80 -8.11 19.64
C LEU A 179 -13.93 -7.69 18.67
N ASP A 180 -13.78 -8.07 17.40
CA ASP A 180 -14.82 -8.00 16.36
C ASP A 180 -15.21 -6.60 15.86
N VAL A 181 -14.29 -5.64 15.88
CA VAL A 181 -14.50 -4.26 15.35
C VAL A 181 -14.97 -4.25 13.89
N PHE A 182 -14.64 -5.29 13.11
CA PHE A 182 -15.05 -5.44 11.70
C PHE A 182 -16.24 -6.39 11.48
N ALA A 183 -16.83 -6.97 12.53
CA ALA A 183 -17.87 -7.99 12.36
C ALA A 183 -19.18 -7.43 11.80
N GLY A 184 -19.60 -6.23 12.24
CA GLY A 184 -20.82 -5.55 11.79
C GLY A 184 -20.67 -4.70 10.52
N SER A 185 -19.46 -4.57 9.98
CA SER A 185 -19.20 -3.78 8.77
C SER A 185 -19.38 -4.62 7.52
N HIS A 186 -20.32 -4.23 6.65
CA HIS A 186 -20.71 -5.04 5.50
C HIS A 186 -20.40 -4.38 4.15
N THR A 187 -20.37 -3.05 4.09
CA THR A 187 -20.02 -2.34 2.85
C THR A 187 -18.57 -1.86 2.87
N VAL A 188 -18.02 -1.56 1.67
CA VAL A 188 -16.71 -0.89 1.57
C VAL A 188 -16.68 0.43 2.33
N HIS A 189 -17.79 1.15 2.37
CA HIS A 189 -17.89 2.45 3.04
C HIS A 189 -17.77 2.26 4.56
N ASP A 190 -18.53 1.33 5.12
CA ASP A 190 -18.50 1.02 6.56
C ASP A 190 -17.10 0.53 6.96
N LEU A 191 -16.56 -0.44 6.22
CA LEU A 191 -15.22 -0.96 6.47
C LEU A 191 -14.17 0.16 6.39
N SER A 192 -14.26 1.05 5.39
CA SER A 192 -13.32 2.16 5.25
C SER A 192 -13.40 3.15 6.40
N ALA A 193 -14.60 3.43 6.91
CA ALA A 193 -14.80 4.31 8.04
C ALA A 193 -14.19 3.73 9.32
N VAL A 194 -14.43 2.43 9.57
CA VAL A 194 -13.85 1.73 10.72
C VAL A 194 -12.33 1.65 10.62
N VAL A 195 -11.77 1.26 9.46
CA VAL A 195 -10.32 1.24 9.25
C VAL A 195 -9.71 2.63 9.47
N MET A 196 -10.33 3.69 8.94
CA MET A 196 -9.84 5.06 9.15
C MET A 196 -9.84 5.47 10.62
N GLN A 197 -10.86 5.08 11.38
CA GLN A 197 -10.90 5.34 12.81
C GLN A 197 -9.77 4.61 13.53
N CYS A 198 -9.56 3.32 13.24
CA CYS A 198 -8.46 2.54 13.81
C CYS A 198 -7.09 3.13 13.45
N VAL A 199 -6.88 3.55 12.20
CA VAL A 199 -5.63 4.19 11.75
C VAL A 199 -5.36 5.46 12.58
N ARG A 200 -6.36 6.32 12.78
CA ARG A 200 -6.22 7.54 13.60
C ARG A 200 -5.84 7.23 15.04
N VAL A 201 -6.50 6.25 15.67
CA VAL A 201 -6.20 5.80 17.04
C VAL A 201 -4.74 5.33 17.15
N LEU A 202 -4.28 4.48 16.23
CA LEU A 202 -2.89 4.00 16.24
C LEU A 202 -1.90 5.16 16.03
N ARG A 203 -2.20 6.09 15.12
CA ARG A 203 -1.34 7.27 14.89
C ARG A 203 -1.21 8.11 16.16
N GLU A 204 -2.32 8.43 16.82
CA GLU A 204 -2.29 9.19 18.08
C GLU A 204 -1.50 8.46 19.18
N GLY A 205 -1.61 7.13 19.24
CA GLY A 205 -0.81 6.29 20.14
C GLY A 205 0.70 6.37 19.85
N THR A 206 1.10 6.25 18.57
CA THR A 206 2.52 6.32 18.17
C THR A 206 3.13 7.71 18.41
N HIS A 207 2.35 8.78 18.26
CA HIS A 207 2.81 10.15 18.52
C HIS A 207 3.09 10.37 20.02
N LYS A 208 2.27 9.83 20.92
CA LYS A 208 2.47 9.94 22.38
C LYS A 208 3.67 9.16 22.91
N GLN A 209 4.09 8.08 22.23
CA GLN A 209 5.28 7.31 22.60
C GLN A 209 6.58 8.04 22.22
N LYS A 210 6.60 8.81 21.11
CA LYS A 210 7.78 9.58 20.68
C LYS A 210 8.08 10.81 21.55
N THR A 211 7.11 11.38 22.25
CA THR A 211 7.29 12.56 23.13
C THR A 211 7.70 12.21 24.56
N ARG A 212 7.77 10.92 24.91
CA ARG A 212 8.14 10.43 26.25
C ARG A 212 9.59 9.95 26.36
N VAL A 213 10.42 10.18 25.34
CA VAL A 213 11.86 9.91 25.31
C VAL A 213 12.58 11.24 25.21
#